data_AF-A0A839PVV3-F1
#
_entry.id   AF-A0A839PVV3-F1
#
_cell.length_a   1.000
_cell.length_b   1.000
_cell.length_c   1.000
_cell.angle_alpha   90.00
_cell.angle_beta   90.00
_cell.angle_gamma   90.00
#
_symmetry.space_group_name_H-M   'P 1'
#
loop_
_entity.id
_entity.type
_entity.pdbx_description
1 polymer ?
#
loop_
_entity_poly.entity_id
_entity_poly.type
_entity_poly.pdbx_seq_one_letter_code
_entity_poly.pdbx_strand_id
1 'polypeptide(L)'
;MIDRPTFSASRRGYSPEEVDEFIETQNRTLQAVKKDAASRSVELSKQNAALADLRTKVAQQEKALAELRRRSGATQSRTYAEVGERIGQMLSLAEEEASELVARASAEAQALRDRAAAEADQLRSTATQQAQQARQRAEEQSTSLVEQATREARSVVAEAQSLVATQRQEAAAEYEAHRAKASTASADLEQTLAARRQQADAEYATRQTAMAEAVAAAEQHATSLRDRAEHDTADMQQRARGVLETARQQADQIVAEARDHASRVREESDRELAAAAARRDSITAQLTNVRQMLATLGGSAGVEGVPGVPAPDDAPADDADPAPAVDDGADDDATDAGGPADEDGDVPDAALAESDEPESADTTSRQAALTEVLPKVRSRR
;
A
#
# COMPACT_ATOMS: atom_id res chain seq x y z
N MET A 1 -11.22 110.41 -159.64
CA MET A 1 -10.65 110.93 -160.88
C MET A 1 -11.63 110.61 -161.99
N ILE A 2 -12.30 111.60 -162.58
CA ILE A 2 -13.23 111.37 -163.69
C ILE A 2 -12.46 111.72 -164.96
N ASP A 3 -11.97 110.69 -165.63
CA ASP A 3 -11.27 110.82 -166.91
C ASP A 3 -12.29 111.26 -167.97
N ARG A 4 -12.05 112.38 -168.65
CA ARG A 4 -12.98 112.92 -169.67
C ARG A 4 -12.54 112.43 -171.04
N PRO A 5 -13.31 111.56 -171.72
CA PRO A 5 -12.91 111.02 -173.01
C PRO A 5 -12.93 112.10 -174.10
N THR A 6 -11.91 112.09 -174.97
CA THR A 6 -11.83 112.89 -176.21
C THR A 6 -12.39 112.08 -177.36
N PHE A 7 -13.47 112.54 -177.98
CA PHE A 7 -14.10 111.90 -179.14
C PHE A 7 -13.72 112.64 -180.44
N SER A 8 -13.41 111.92 -181.52
CA SER A 8 -13.08 112.50 -182.84
C SER A 8 -14.33 112.98 -183.61
N ALA A 9 -14.19 113.96 -184.53
CA ALA A 9 -15.33 114.62 -185.21
C ALA A 9 -15.45 114.24 -186.71
N SER A 10 -16.63 113.79 -187.13
CA SER A 10 -17.04 113.52 -188.52
C SER A 10 -18.08 114.55 -188.98
N ARG A 11 -18.35 114.63 -190.29
CA ARG A 11 -18.87 115.80 -191.06
C ARG A 11 -20.31 116.28 -190.71
N ARG A 12 -20.84 115.87 -189.55
CA ARG A 12 -21.93 116.46 -188.75
C ARG A 12 -21.95 115.89 -187.30
N GLY A 13 -20.84 115.95 -186.55
CA GLY A 13 -20.79 115.61 -185.10
C GLY A 13 -19.70 114.61 -184.69
N TYR A 14 -19.68 114.25 -183.40
CA TYR A 14 -18.74 113.27 -182.82
C TYR A 14 -18.91 111.88 -183.43
N SER A 15 -17.81 111.11 -183.52
CA SER A 15 -17.79 109.74 -184.02
C SER A 15 -18.67 108.83 -183.15
N PRO A 16 -19.74 108.25 -183.72
CA PRO A 16 -20.62 107.34 -182.97
C PRO A 16 -19.87 106.11 -182.41
N GLU A 17 -18.85 105.60 -183.13
CA GLU A 17 -18.14 104.37 -182.77
C GLU A 17 -17.32 104.52 -181.46
N GLU A 18 -16.64 105.65 -181.26
CA GLU A 18 -15.83 105.89 -180.04
C GLU A 18 -16.70 106.14 -178.79
N VAL A 19 -17.89 106.73 -178.96
CA VAL A 19 -18.85 106.94 -177.86
C VAL A 19 -19.49 105.63 -177.45
N ASP A 20 -19.83 104.78 -178.42
CA ASP A 20 -20.39 103.45 -178.15
C ASP A 20 -19.38 102.55 -177.42
N GLU A 21 -18.10 102.57 -177.78
CA GLU A 21 -17.06 101.79 -177.08
C GLU A 21 -16.83 102.28 -175.63
N PHE A 22 -16.87 103.60 -175.40
CA PHE A 22 -16.79 104.18 -174.05
C PHE A 22 -18.02 103.84 -173.20
N ILE A 23 -19.23 103.93 -173.77
CA ILE A 23 -20.46 103.53 -173.09
C ILE A 23 -20.46 102.03 -172.82
N GLU A 24 -19.92 101.20 -173.71
CA GLU A 24 -19.84 99.76 -173.51
C GLU A 24 -18.86 99.38 -172.39
N THR A 25 -17.68 100.01 -172.34
CA THR A 25 -16.71 99.83 -171.25
C THR A 25 -17.24 100.34 -169.91
N GLN A 26 -17.91 101.50 -169.89
CA GLN A 26 -18.53 102.02 -168.67
C GLN A 26 -19.70 101.14 -168.21
N ASN A 27 -20.50 100.60 -169.14
CA ASN A 27 -21.54 99.62 -168.82
C ASN A 27 -20.95 98.31 -168.28
N ARG A 28 -19.83 97.81 -168.82
CA ARG A 28 -19.15 96.61 -168.30
C ARG A 28 -18.65 96.83 -166.87
N THR A 29 -18.06 97.97 -166.56
CA THR A 29 -17.58 98.27 -165.18
C THR A 29 -18.74 98.44 -164.20
N LEU A 30 -19.84 99.11 -164.60
CA LEU A 30 -21.05 99.19 -163.79
C LEU A 30 -21.68 97.82 -163.54
N GLN A 31 -21.70 96.94 -164.53
CA GLN A 31 -22.18 95.57 -164.36
C GLN A 31 -21.26 94.74 -163.42
N ALA A 32 -19.94 94.91 -163.51
CA ALA A 32 -18.99 94.25 -162.61
C ALA A 32 -19.19 94.69 -161.15
N VAL A 33 -19.28 96.00 -160.89
CA VAL A 33 -19.52 96.54 -159.53
C VAL A 33 -20.88 96.10 -158.99
N LYS A 34 -21.93 96.06 -159.82
CA LYS A 34 -23.24 95.54 -159.42
C LYS A 34 -23.18 94.05 -159.06
N LYS A 35 -22.41 93.25 -159.80
CA LYS A 35 -22.24 91.82 -159.51
C LYS A 35 -21.48 91.59 -158.19
N ASP A 36 -20.46 92.40 -157.90
CA ASP A 36 -19.71 92.33 -156.64
C ASP A 36 -20.52 92.84 -155.43
N ALA A 37 -21.35 93.87 -155.62
CA ALA A 37 -22.28 94.33 -154.59
C ALA A 37 -23.35 93.25 -154.29
N ALA A 38 -23.86 92.59 -155.34
CA ALA A 38 -24.81 91.49 -155.18
C ALA A 38 -24.18 90.30 -154.45
N SER A 39 -22.96 89.89 -154.80
CA SER A 39 -22.27 88.76 -154.15
C SER A 39 -22.00 89.03 -152.66
N ARG A 40 -21.54 90.23 -152.31
CA ARG A 40 -21.34 90.64 -150.90
C ARG A 40 -22.65 90.70 -150.11
N SER A 41 -23.76 91.13 -150.73
CA SER A 41 -25.07 91.14 -150.06
C SER A 41 -25.56 89.72 -149.73
N VAL A 42 -25.30 88.75 -150.61
CA VAL A 42 -25.63 87.34 -150.38
C VAL A 42 -24.74 86.76 -149.27
N GLU A 43 -23.47 87.13 -149.24
CA GLU A 43 -22.54 86.69 -148.18
C GLU A 43 -22.90 87.26 -146.81
N LEU A 44 -23.25 88.54 -146.72
CA LEU A 44 -23.77 89.16 -145.49
C LEU A 44 -25.09 88.54 -145.05
N SER A 45 -25.98 88.22 -145.99
CA SER A 45 -27.23 87.50 -145.70
C SER A 45 -26.96 86.11 -145.13
N LYS A 46 -26.01 85.36 -145.73
CA LYS A 46 -25.58 84.05 -145.22
C LYS A 46 -24.95 84.13 -143.84
N GLN A 47 -24.10 85.13 -143.59
CA GLN A 47 -23.48 85.34 -142.27
C GLN A 47 -24.53 85.72 -141.22
N ASN A 48 -25.48 86.59 -141.55
CA ASN A 48 -26.58 86.94 -140.65
C ASN A 48 -27.49 85.75 -140.36
N ALA A 49 -27.78 84.92 -141.35
CA ALA A 49 -28.51 83.67 -141.15
C ALA A 49 -27.74 82.71 -140.23
N ALA A 50 -26.43 82.54 -140.45
CA ALA A 50 -25.58 81.71 -139.59
C ALA A 50 -25.51 82.22 -138.14
N LEU A 51 -25.48 83.55 -137.93
CA LEU A 51 -25.54 84.14 -136.60
C LEU A 51 -26.90 83.95 -135.93
N ALA A 52 -28.00 84.02 -136.67
CA ALA A 52 -29.34 83.75 -136.16
C ALA A 52 -29.51 82.27 -135.75
N ASP A 53 -29.00 81.34 -136.57
CA ASP A 53 -28.97 79.92 -136.26
C ASP A 53 -28.11 79.62 -135.02
N LEU A 54 -26.94 80.26 -134.91
CA LEU A 54 -26.06 80.06 -133.76
C LEU A 54 -26.72 80.58 -132.47
N ARG A 55 -27.37 81.75 -132.51
CA ARG A 55 -28.15 82.28 -131.37
C ARG A 55 -29.28 81.34 -130.97
N THR A 56 -29.97 80.76 -131.95
CA THR A 56 -31.03 79.78 -131.71
C THR A 56 -30.48 78.53 -131.03
N LYS A 57 -29.32 78.03 -131.49
CA LYS A 57 -28.64 76.88 -130.86
C LYS A 57 -28.16 77.16 -129.45
N VAL A 58 -27.59 78.34 -129.20
CA VAL A 58 -27.18 78.76 -127.85
C VAL A 58 -28.40 78.84 -126.91
N ALA A 59 -29.49 79.47 -127.34
CA ALA A 59 -30.71 79.54 -126.55
C ALA A 59 -31.32 78.14 -126.29
N GLN A 60 -31.24 77.22 -127.24
CA GLN A 60 -31.65 75.83 -127.06
C GLN A 60 -30.75 75.08 -126.05
N GLN A 61 -29.43 75.29 -126.12
CA GLN A 61 -28.48 74.69 -125.18
C GLN A 61 -28.63 75.25 -123.76
N GLU A 62 -28.86 76.55 -123.60
CA GLU A 62 -29.14 77.17 -122.31
C GLU A 62 -30.43 76.62 -121.68
N LYS A 63 -31.49 76.46 -122.49
CA LYS A 63 -32.72 75.81 -122.04
C LYS A 63 -32.48 74.37 -121.64
N ALA A 64 -31.75 73.60 -122.44
CA ALA A 64 -31.41 72.21 -122.12
C ALA A 64 -30.58 72.09 -120.83
N LEU A 65 -29.61 72.98 -120.62
CA LEU A 65 -28.80 73.04 -119.39
C LEU A 65 -29.63 73.47 -118.17
N ALA A 66 -30.53 74.43 -118.33
CA ALA A 66 -31.44 74.85 -117.26
C ALA A 66 -32.41 73.72 -116.89
N GLU A 67 -32.93 72.99 -117.89
CA GLU A 67 -33.81 71.86 -117.68
C GLU A 67 -33.08 70.67 -117.04
N LEU A 68 -31.84 70.39 -117.47
CA LEU A 68 -31.00 69.35 -116.88
C LEU A 68 -30.62 69.69 -115.44
N ARG A 69 -30.28 70.96 -115.14
CA ARG A 69 -30.03 71.45 -113.77
C ARG A 69 -31.28 71.39 -112.90
N ARG A 70 -32.45 71.71 -113.45
CA ARG A 70 -33.72 71.61 -112.72
C ARG A 70 -34.08 70.16 -112.44
N ARG A 71 -33.89 69.26 -113.40
CA ARG A 71 -34.06 67.81 -113.22
C ARG A 71 -33.06 67.25 -112.21
N SER A 72 -31.76 67.58 -112.31
CA SER A 72 -30.74 67.08 -111.40
C SER A 72 -30.92 67.61 -109.97
N GLY A 73 -31.22 68.90 -109.80
CA GLY A 73 -31.49 69.51 -108.50
C GLY A 73 -32.74 68.95 -107.83
N ALA A 74 -33.82 68.73 -108.59
CA ALA A 74 -35.03 68.09 -108.07
C ALA A 74 -34.81 66.62 -107.71
N THR A 75 -34.08 65.86 -108.52
CA THR A 75 -33.73 64.46 -108.19
C THR A 75 -32.82 64.41 -106.97
N GLN A 76 -31.75 65.21 -106.91
CA GLN A 76 -30.86 65.21 -105.74
C GLN A 76 -31.57 65.66 -104.47
N SER A 77 -32.40 66.70 -104.52
CA SER A 77 -33.19 67.13 -103.36
C SER A 77 -34.17 66.05 -102.90
N ARG A 78 -34.79 65.30 -103.82
CA ARG A 78 -35.64 64.15 -103.47
C ARG A 78 -34.84 62.99 -102.92
N THR A 79 -33.69 62.66 -103.50
CA THR A 79 -32.83 61.58 -103.01
C THR A 79 -32.25 61.90 -101.63
N TYR A 80 -31.80 63.14 -101.37
CA TYR A 80 -31.34 63.55 -100.05
C TYR A 80 -32.48 63.58 -99.01
N ALA A 81 -33.69 63.99 -99.41
CA ALA A 81 -34.86 63.95 -98.53
C ALA A 81 -35.29 62.50 -98.20
N GLU A 82 -35.41 61.63 -99.20
CA GLU A 82 -35.77 60.21 -99.01
C GLU A 82 -34.69 59.42 -98.25
N VAL A 83 -33.40 59.67 -98.54
CA VAL A 83 -32.29 59.07 -97.79
C VAL A 83 -32.24 59.61 -96.37
N GLY A 84 -32.47 60.91 -96.15
CA GLY A 84 -32.56 61.51 -94.82
C GLY A 84 -33.73 60.96 -94.01
N GLU A 85 -34.90 60.80 -94.62
CA GLU A 85 -36.07 60.17 -93.99
C GLU A 85 -35.81 58.71 -93.65
N ARG A 86 -35.20 57.93 -94.58
CA ARG A 86 -34.86 56.53 -94.34
C ARG A 86 -33.77 56.35 -93.28
N ILE A 87 -32.75 57.22 -93.24
CA ILE A 87 -31.73 57.24 -92.18
C ILE A 87 -32.36 57.63 -90.84
N GLY A 88 -33.26 58.61 -90.82
CA GLY A 88 -34.02 58.99 -89.62
C GLY A 88 -34.88 57.83 -89.10
N GLN A 89 -35.56 57.10 -89.99
CA GLN A 89 -36.31 55.88 -89.64
C GLN A 89 -35.39 54.78 -89.12
N MET A 90 -34.25 54.52 -89.77
CA MET A 90 -33.27 53.53 -89.28
C MET A 90 -32.68 53.90 -87.93
N LEU A 91 -32.36 55.19 -87.70
CA LEU A 91 -31.87 55.68 -86.41
C LEU A 91 -32.96 55.56 -85.33
N SER A 92 -34.20 55.92 -85.64
CA SER A 92 -35.33 55.76 -84.72
C SER A 92 -35.55 54.29 -84.35
N LEU A 93 -35.49 53.39 -85.34
CA LEU A 93 -35.66 51.95 -85.11
C LEU A 93 -34.48 51.37 -84.31
N ALA A 94 -33.26 51.83 -84.59
CA ALA A 94 -32.08 51.43 -83.82
C ALA A 94 -32.11 51.96 -82.38
N GLU A 95 -32.58 53.19 -82.17
CA GLU A 95 -32.78 53.78 -80.83
C GLU A 95 -33.86 53.00 -80.05
N GLU A 96 -34.97 52.65 -80.72
CA GLU A 96 -36.05 51.84 -80.15
C GLU A 96 -35.55 50.44 -79.79
N GLU A 97 -34.84 49.77 -80.70
CA GLU A 97 -34.27 48.43 -80.45
C GLU A 97 -33.19 48.47 -79.36
N ALA A 98 -32.34 49.50 -79.32
CA ALA A 98 -31.37 49.69 -78.24
C ALA A 98 -32.07 49.91 -76.89
N SER A 99 -33.11 50.74 -76.86
CA SER A 99 -33.89 50.99 -75.64
C SER A 99 -34.60 49.72 -75.15
N GLU A 100 -35.11 48.90 -76.08
CA GLU A 100 -35.75 47.63 -75.76
C GLU A 100 -34.72 46.61 -75.26
N LEU A 101 -33.54 46.52 -75.87
CA LEU A 101 -32.45 45.66 -75.40
C LEU A 101 -32.00 46.03 -73.99
N VAL A 102 -31.85 47.34 -73.70
CA VAL A 102 -31.50 47.81 -72.36
C VAL A 102 -32.63 47.49 -71.37
N ALA A 103 -33.89 47.70 -71.75
CA ALA A 103 -35.04 47.37 -70.92
C ALA A 103 -35.10 45.87 -70.60
N ARG A 104 -34.97 45.00 -71.61
CA ARG A 104 -34.94 43.53 -71.43
C ARG A 104 -33.75 43.11 -70.57
N ALA A 105 -32.54 43.58 -70.86
CA ALA A 105 -31.35 43.26 -70.06
C ALA A 105 -31.50 43.73 -68.60
N SER A 106 -32.09 44.89 -68.36
CA SER A 106 -32.35 45.40 -67.01
C SER A 106 -33.38 44.54 -66.26
N ALA A 107 -34.43 44.11 -66.94
CA ALA A 107 -35.47 43.24 -66.38
C ALA A 107 -34.91 41.84 -66.05
N GLU A 108 -34.12 41.27 -66.96
CA GLU A 108 -33.44 39.98 -66.74
C GLU A 108 -32.44 40.06 -65.58
N ALA A 109 -31.64 41.13 -65.52
CA ALA A 109 -30.71 41.35 -64.41
C ALA A 109 -31.45 41.50 -63.08
N GLN A 110 -32.60 42.18 -63.06
CA GLN A 110 -33.42 42.32 -61.85
C GLN A 110 -34.02 40.96 -61.44
N ALA A 111 -34.61 40.21 -62.38
CA ALA A 111 -35.15 38.89 -62.11
C ALA A 111 -34.08 37.91 -61.60
N LEU A 112 -32.86 37.99 -62.12
CA LEU A 112 -31.72 37.20 -61.64
C LEU A 112 -31.34 37.58 -60.20
N ARG A 113 -31.28 38.89 -59.88
CA ARG A 113 -31.02 39.36 -58.51
C ARG A 113 -32.09 38.91 -57.54
N ASP A 114 -33.36 39.02 -57.91
CA ASP A 114 -34.49 38.64 -57.05
C ASP A 114 -34.49 37.13 -56.79
N ARG A 115 -34.20 36.31 -57.82
CA ARG A 115 -34.04 34.86 -57.66
C ARG A 115 -32.85 34.52 -56.75
N ALA A 116 -31.69 35.13 -56.97
CA ALA A 116 -30.50 34.89 -56.16
C ALA A 116 -30.72 35.31 -54.69
N ALA A 117 -31.45 36.41 -54.45
CA ALA A 117 -31.82 36.84 -53.11
C ALA A 117 -32.75 35.84 -52.43
N ALA A 118 -33.80 35.37 -53.12
CA ALA A 118 -34.72 34.38 -52.60
C ALA A 118 -34.02 33.04 -52.27
N GLU A 119 -33.14 32.57 -53.15
CA GLU A 119 -32.34 31.36 -52.91
C GLU A 119 -31.38 31.53 -51.72
N ALA A 120 -30.73 32.70 -51.60
CA ALA A 120 -29.85 33.00 -50.47
C ALA A 120 -30.61 33.06 -49.14
N ASP A 121 -31.81 33.62 -49.11
CA ASP A 121 -32.65 33.68 -47.91
C ASP A 121 -33.17 32.30 -47.52
N GLN A 122 -33.59 31.48 -48.50
CA GLN A 122 -33.97 30.08 -48.26
C GLN A 122 -32.80 29.26 -47.72
N LEU A 123 -31.61 29.41 -48.30
CA LEU A 123 -30.40 28.73 -47.83
C LEU A 123 -30.03 29.19 -46.41
N ARG A 124 -30.13 30.49 -46.12
CA ARG A 124 -29.85 31.02 -44.77
C ARG A 124 -30.84 30.50 -43.74
N SER A 125 -32.13 30.48 -44.09
CA SER A 125 -33.19 29.96 -43.20
C SER A 125 -32.99 28.47 -42.90
N THR A 126 -32.75 27.65 -43.94
CA THR A 126 -32.50 26.21 -43.78
C THR A 126 -31.22 25.92 -43.00
N ALA A 127 -30.12 26.63 -43.29
CA ALA A 127 -28.87 26.49 -42.54
C ALA A 127 -29.04 26.88 -41.06
N THR A 128 -29.79 27.95 -40.78
CA THR A 128 -30.08 28.37 -39.40
C THR A 128 -30.90 27.32 -38.66
N GLN A 129 -31.94 26.77 -39.29
CA GLN A 129 -32.75 25.70 -38.69
C GLN A 129 -31.93 24.44 -38.42
N GLN A 130 -31.09 24.02 -39.37
CA GLN A 130 -30.22 22.87 -39.20
C GLN A 130 -29.19 23.08 -38.09
N ALA A 131 -28.60 24.28 -38.00
CA ALA A 131 -27.69 24.63 -36.92
C ALA A 131 -28.39 24.60 -35.55
N GLN A 132 -29.62 25.12 -35.46
CA GLN A 132 -30.42 25.06 -34.23
C GLN A 132 -30.75 23.62 -33.83
N GLN A 133 -31.19 22.78 -34.78
CA GLN A 133 -31.45 21.36 -34.51
C GLN A 133 -30.20 20.60 -34.09
N ALA A 134 -29.06 20.87 -34.73
CA ALA A 134 -27.78 20.26 -34.35
C ALA A 134 -27.38 20.66 -32.93
N ARG A 135 -27.57 21.93 -32.56
CA ARG A 135 -27.33 22.42 -31.19
C ARG A 135 -28.26 21.76 -30.17
N GLN A 136 -29.56 21.71 -30.43
CA GLN A 136 -30.53 21.06 -29.53
C GLN A 136 -30.19 19.58 -29.31
N ARG A 137 -29.90 18.83 -30.38
CA ARG A 137 -29.47 17.43 -30.26
C ARG A 137 -28.19 17.28 -29.45
N ALA A 138 -27.21 18.16 -29.64
CA ALA A 138 -25.96 18.13 -28.87
C ALA A 138 -26.20 18.47 -27.38
N GLU A 139 -27.07 19.44 -27.09
CA GLU A 139 -27.46 19.82 -25.72
C GLU A 139 -28.22 18.69 -25.01
N GLU A 140 -29.15 18.02 -25.69
CA GLU A 140 -29.87 16.83 -25.18
C GLU A 140 -28.92 15.66 -24.91
N GLN A 141 -28.01 15.37 -25.85
CA GLN A 141 -27.01 14.31 -25.69
C GLN A 141 -26.05 14.59 -24.54
N SER A 142 -25.58 15.84 -24.41
CA SER A 142 -24.73 16.28 -23.31
C SER A 142 -25.44 16.10 -21.97
N THR A 143 -26.70 16.55 -21.86
CA THR A 143 -27.51 16.42 -20.65
C THR A 143 -27.71 14.95 -20.28
N SER A 144 -28.10 14.11 -21.25
CA SER A 144 -28.28 12.67 -21.05
C SER A 144 -26.99 11.98 -20.60
N LEU A 145 -25.84 12.34 -21.18
CA LEU A 145 -24.54 11.79 -20.82
C LEU A 145 -24.13 12.21 -19.40
N VAL A 146 -24.35 13.47 -19.02
CA VAL A 146 -24.09 13.94 -17.65
C VAL A 146 -25.00 13.23 -16.64
N GLU A 147 -26.29 13.07 -16.95
CA GLU A 147 -27.21 12.32 -16.10
C GLU A 147 -26.82 10.85 -15.96
N GLN A 148 -26.39 10.21 -17.04
CA GLN A 148 -25.89 8.83 -17.00
C GLN A 148 -24.63 8.73 -16.15
N ALA A 149 -23.63 9.59 -16.39
CA ALA A 149 -22.39 9.61 -15.62
C ALA A 149 -22.63 9.87 -14.13
N THR A 150 -23.57 10.76 -13.79
CA THR A 150 -23.94 11.02 -12.38
C THR A 150 -24.69 9.86 -11.73
N ARG A 151 -25.55 9.15 -12.46
CA ARG A 151 -26.19 7.91 -11.97
C ARG A 151 -25.15 6.81 -11.71
N GLU A 152 -24.22 6.60 -12.65
CA GLU A 152 -23.15 5.61 -12.53
C GLU A 152 -22.22 5.96 -11.36
N ALA A 153 -21.79 7.22 -11.24
CA ALA A 153 -20.97 7.67 -10.12
C ALA A 153 -21.66 7.46 -8.76
N ARG A 154 -22.97 7.74 -8.68
CA ARG A 154 -23.75 7.47 -7.45
C ARG A 154 -23.86 5.98 -7.14
N SER A 155 -24.02 5.12 -8.16
CA SER A 155 -24.01 3.66 -7.97
C SER A 155 -22.68 3.18 -7.40
N VAL A 156 -21.56 3.61 -7.99
CA VAL A 156 -20.22 3.24 -7.51
C VAL A 156 -19.99 3.70 -6.08
N VAL A 157 -20.41 4.92 -5.72
CA VAL A 157 -20.31 5.42 -4.35
C VAL A 157 -21.16 4.60 -3.38
N ALA A 158 -22.40 4.25 -3.76
CA ALA A 158 -23.29 3.45 -2.91
C ALA A 158 -22.75 2.03 -2.71
N GLU A 159 -22.25 1.39 -3.77
CA GLU A 159 -21.62 0.07 -3.72
C GLU A 159 -20.37 0.10 -2.82
N ALA A 160 -19.50 1.09 -3.00
CA ALA A 160 -18.30 1.25 -2.15
C ALA A 160 -18.67 1.47 -0.68
N GLN A 161 -19.69 2.28 -0.39
CA GLN A 161 -20.19 2.49 0.97
C GLN A 161 -20.75 1.19 1.58
N SER A 162 -21.49 0.40 0.80
CA SER A 162 -22.00 -0.90 1.24
C SER A 162 -20.86 -1.87 1.55
N LEU A 163 -19.85 -1.96 0.68
CA LEU A 163 -18.69 -2.82 0.89
C LEU A 163 -17.91 -2.43 2.15
N VAL A 164 -17.66 -1.13 2.35
CA VAL A 164 -16.99 -0.61 3.55
C VAL A 164 -17.82 -0.89 4.81
N ALA A 165 -19.15 -0.78 4.74
CA ALA A 165 -20.02 -1.10 5.86
C ALA A 165 -19.96 -2.59 6.22
N THR A 166 -20.04 -3.49 5.23
CA THR A 166 -19.88 -4.95 5.43
C THR A 166 -18.51 -5.27 6.02
N GLN A 167 -17.43 -4.74 5.45
CA GLN A 167 -16.08 -4.98 5.95
C GLN A 167 -15.89 -4.49 7.39
N ARG A 168 -16.49 -3.35 7.75
CA ARG A 168 -16.47 -2.84 9.12
C ARG A 168 -17.25 -3.72 10.08
N GLN A 169 -18.40 -4.25 9.64
CA GLN A 169 -19.19 -5.17 10.44
C GLN A 169 -18.46 -6.49 10.66
N GLU A 170 -17.83 -7.04 9.62
CA GLU A 170 -17.00 -8.25 9.71
C GLU A 170 -15.80 -8.04 10.64
N ALA A 171 -15.06 -6.94 10.47
CA ALA A 171 -13.94 -6.61 11.34
C ALA A 171 -14.36 -6.38 12.81
N ALA A 172 -15.53 -5.77 13.03
CA ALA A 172 -16.08 -5.61 14.39
C ALA A 172 -16.47 -6.96 15.00
N ALA A 173 -17.11 -7.84 14.23
CA ALA A 173 -17.48 -9.18 14.68
C ALA A 173 -16.25 -10.04 15.01
N GLU A 174 -15.21 -9.99 14.17
CA GLU A 174 -13.93 -10.67 14.44
C GLU A 174 -13.26 -10.11 15.71
N TYR A 175 -13.23 -8.78 15.86
CA TYR A 175 -12.66 -8.15 17.04
C TYR A 175 -13.41 -8.54 18.34
N GLU A 176 -14.75 -8.54 18.30
CA GLU A 176 -15.57 -8.99 19.43
C GLU A 176 -15.36 -10.47 19.74
N ALA A 177 -15.25 -11.33 18.71
CA ALA A 177 -14.94 -12.74 18.89
C ALA A 177 -13.55 -12.95 19.52
N HIS A 178 -12.53 -12.22 19.07
CA HIS A 178 -11.20 -12.25 19.66
C HIS A 178 -11.20 -11.77 21.11
N ARG A 179 -11.93 -10.69 21.40
CA ARG A 179 -12.06 -10.16 22.77
C ARG A 179 -12.77 -11.16 23.69
N ALA A 180 -13.84 -11.80 23.21
CA ALA A 180 -14.54 -12.84 23.96
C ALA A 180 -13.61 -14.03 24.24
N LYS A 181 -12.89 -14.52 23.21
CA LYS A 181 -11.94 -15.62 23.36
C LYS A 181 -10.79 -15.29 24.32
N ALA A 182 -10.27 -14.06 24.29
CA ALA A 182 -9.26 -13.62 25.24
C ALA A 182 -9.82 -13.59 26.67
N SER A 183 -11.03 -13.07 26.86
CA SER A 183 -11.70 -13.05 28.17
C SER A 183 -11.96 -14.45 28.73
N THR A 184 -12.38 -15.40 27.89
CA THR A 184 -12.60 -16.79 28.33
C THR A 184 -11.27 -17.44 28.68
N ALA A 185 -10.23 -17.26 27.86
CA ALA A 185 -8.90 -17.79 28.16
C ALA A 185 -8.33 -17.22 29.47
N SER A 186 -8.52 -15.94 29.76
CA SER A 186 -8.14 -15.35 31.04
C SER A 186 -8.91 -15.96 32.22
N ALA A 187 -10.23 -16.14 32.09
CA ALA A 187 -11.05 -16.78 33.13
C ALA A 187 -10.64 -18.24 33.38
N ASP A 188 -10.35 -18.99 32.33
CA ASP A 188 -9.86 -20.38 32.42
C ASP A 188 -8.49 -20.45 33.11
N LEU A 189 -7.58 -19.50 32.82
CA LEU A 189 -6.29 -19.38 33.49
C LEU A 189 -6.45 -19.04 34.97
N GLU A 190 -7.34 -18.10 35.31
CA GLU A 190 -7.64 -17.77 36.72
C GLU A 190 -8.21 -18.97 37.46
N GLN A 191 -9.14 -19.71 36.84
CA GLN A 191 -9.73 -20.91 37.42
C GLN A 191 -8.68 -22.02 37.63
N THR A 192 -7.83 -22.28 36.64
CA THR A 192 -6.77 -23.29 36.75
C THR A 192 -5.73 -22.92 37.81
N LEU A 193 -5.35 -21.64 37.92
CA LEU A 193 -4.46 -21.16 38.98
C LEU A 193 -5.11 -21.26 40.36
N ALA A 194 -6.40 -20.92 40.49
CA ALA A 194 -7.14 -21.06 41.75
C ALA A 194 -7.24 -22.53 42.17
N ALA A 195 -7.56 -23.44 41.25
CA ALA A 195 -7.60 -24.87 41.51
C ALA A 195 -6.24 -25.42 41.94
N ARG A 196 -5.15 -25.00 41.25
CA ARG A 196 -3.79 -25.41 41.61
C ARG A 196 -3.37 -24.88 42.97
N ARG A 197 -3.76 -23.66 43.34
CA ARG A 197 -3.53 -23.09 44.68
C ARG A 197 -4.29 -23.89 45.75
N GLN A 198 -5.58 -24.16 45.54
CA GLN A 198 -6.37 -24.96 46.47
C GLN A 198 -5.81 -26.37 46.65
N GLN A 199 -5.35 -27.02 45.56
CA GLN A 199 -4.70 -28.31 45.64
C GLN A 199 -3.39 -28.23 46.44
N ALA A 200 -2.54 -27.25 46.16
CA ALA A 200 -1.30 -27.05 46.90
C ALA A 200 -1.58 -26.81 48.40
N ASP A 201 -2.53 -25.96 48.74
CA ASP A 201 -2.92 -25.68 50.13
C ASP A 201 -3.45 -26.93 50.83
N ALA A 202 -4.24 -27.76 50.15
CA ALA A 202 -4.73 -29.03 50.68
C ALA A 202 -3.60 -30.06 50.90
N GLU A 203 -2.66 -30.15 49.97
CA GLU A 203 -1.47 -31.00 50.11
C GLU A 203 -0.58 -30.51 51.27
N TYR A 204 -0.37 -29.20 51.40
CA TYR A 204 0.38 -28.62 52.52
C TYR A 204 -0.30 -28.88 53.85
N ALA A 205 -1.63 -28.69 53.94
CA ALA A 205 -2.39 -28.99 55.15
C ALA A 205 -2.28 -30.47 55.53
N THR A 206 -2.38 -31.38 54.55
CA THR A 206 -2.23 -32.84 54.78
C THR A 206 -0.83 -33.19 55.26
N ARG A 207 0.22 -32.60 54.67
CA ARG A 207 1.60 -32.81 55.14
C ARG A 207 1.80 -32.24 56.55
N GLN A 208 1.21 -31.09 56.86
CA GLN A 208 1.28 -30.47 58.18
C GLN A 208 0.59 -31.33 59.25
N THR A 209 -0.60 -31.88 58.96
CA THR A 209 -1.28 -32.80 59.88
C THR A 209 -0.48 -34.08 60.08
N ALA A 210 0.04 -34.68 59.00
CA ALA A 210 0.87 -35.89 59.10
C ALA A 210 2.16 -35.64 59.91
N MET A 211 2.82 -34.49 59.73
CA MET A 211 3.99 -34.10 60.52
C MET A 211 3.63 -33.87 62.00
N ALA A 212 2.50 -33.19 62.28
CA ALA A 212 2.03 -32.98 63.65
C ALA A 212 1.69 -34.31 64.35
N GLU A 213 1.05 -35.24 63.64
CA GLU A 213 0.76 -36.59 64.14
C GLU A 213 2.04 -37.41 64.37
N ALA A 214 3.02 -37.33 63.46
CA ALA A 214 4.31 -37.99 63.63
C ALA A 214 5.08 -37.44 64.85
N VAL A 215 5.08 -36.12 65.05
CA VAL A 215 5.67 -35.49 66.24
C VAL A 215 4.93 -35.93 67.51
N ALA A 216 3.59 -35.89 67.52
CA ALA A 216 2.80 -36.33 68.67
C ALA A 216 3.03 -37.81 69.01
N ALA A 217 3.12 -38.69 68.00
CA ALA A 217 3.44 -40.11 68.18
C ALA A 217 4.86 -40.31 68.72
N ALA A 218 5.84 -39.54 68.24
CA ALA A 218 7.21 -39.57 68.75
C ALA A 218 7.29 -39.09 70.21
N GLU A 219 6.56 -38.03 70.56
CA GLU A 219 6.45 -37.52 71.94
C GLU A 219 5.80 -38.53 72.88
N GLN A 220 4.71 -39.18 72.44
CA GLN A 220 4.06 -40.27 73.18
C GLN A 220 5.00 -41.45 73.38
N HIS A 221 5.70 -41.88 72.33
CA HIS A 221 6.67 -42.97 72.43
C HIS A 221 7.82 -42.61 73.39
N ALA A 222 8.38 -41.41 73.28
CA ALA A 222 9.42 -40.92 74.17
C ALA A 222 8.94 -40.86 75.63
N THR A 223 7.71 -40.41 75.88
CA THR A 223 7.11 -40.41 77.23
C THR A 223 6.92 -41.83 77.74
N SER A 224 6.39 -42.75 76.93
CA SER A 224 6.22 -44.15 77.33
C SER A 224 7.55 -44.85 77.63
N LEU A 225 8.62 -44.49 76.91
CA LEU A 225 9.97 -45.01 77.15
C LEU A 225 10.55 -44.44 78.45
N ARG A 226 10.31 -43.15 78.74
CA ARG A 226 10.68 -42.54 80.03
C ARG A 226 9.93 -43.19 81.18
N ASP A 227 8.61 -43.34 81.09
CA ASP A 227 7.79 -43.96 82.14
C ASP A 227 8.23 -45.42 82.40
N ARG A 228 8.53 -46.19 81.35
CA ARG A 228 9.10 -47.54 81.49
C ARG A 228 10.48 -47.53 82.15
N ALA A 229 11.37 -46.63 81.74
CA ALA A 229 12.69 -46.50 82.34
C ALA A 229 12.60 -46.07 83.82
N GLU A 230 11.69 -45.16 84.17
CA GLU A 230 11.40 -44.76 85.55
C GLU A 230 10.84 -45.92 86.36
N HIS A 231 9.93 -46.71 85.78
CA HIS A 231 9.39 -47.90 86.43
C HIS A 231 10.47 -48.97 86.65
N ASP A 232 11.25 -49.29 85.62
CA ASP A 232 12.36 -50.25 85.69
C ASP A 232 13.40 -49.81 86.72
N THR A 233 13.76 -48.53 86.75
CA THR A 233 14.69 -47.99 87.76
C THR A 233 14.11 -48.04 89.17
N ALA A 234 12.81 -47.75 89.36
CA ALA A 234 12.13 -47.88 90.65
C ALA A 234 12.08 -49.34 91.12
N ASP A 235 11.75 -50.28 90.23
CA ASP A 235 11.75 -51.72 90.49
C ASP A 235 13.15 -52.22 90.87
N MET A 236 14.19 -51.81 90.15
CA MET A 236 15.58 -52.14 90.48
C MET A 236 16.00 -51.55 91.82
N GLN A 237 15.58 -50.32 92.15
CA GLN A 237 15.81 -49.71 93.46
C GLN A 237 15.09 -50.47 94.57
N GLN A 238 13.85 -50.91 94.36
CA GLN A 238 13.11 -51.72 95.32
C GLN A 238 13.76 -53.09 95.54
N ARG A 239 14.18 -53.78 94.47
CA ARG A 239 14.94 -55.04 94.56
C ARG A 239 16.25 -54.85 95.30
N ALA A 240 17.01 -53.80 94.97
CA ALA A 240 18.25 -53.47 95.67
C ALA A 240 18.02 -53.18 97.17
N ARG A 241 16.96 -52.43 97.52
CA ARG A 241 16.56 -52.21 98.92
C ARG A 241 16.18 -53.51 99.62
N GLY A 242 15.42 -54.38 98.99
CA GLY A 242 15.04 -55.69 99.54
C GLY A 242 16.24 -56.62 99.76
N VAL A 243 17.19 -56.65 98.82
CA VAL A 243 18.45 -57.38 98.98
C VAL A 243 19.27 -56.82 100.14
N LEU A 244 19.39 -55.49 100.25
CA LEU A 244 20.08 -54.85 101.37
C LEU A 244 19.40 -55.11 102.72
N GLU A 245 18.07 -55.09 102.78
CA GLU A 245 17.31 -55.40 103.99
C GLU A 245 17.47 -56.86 104.40
N THR A 246 17.38 -57.80 103.45
CA THR A 246 17.62 -59.23 103.70
C THR A 246 19.06 -59.45 104.20
N ALA A 247 20.05 -58.83 103.55
CA ALA A 247 21.45 -58.91 103.97
C ALA A 247 21.66 -58.32 105.37
N ARG A 248 20.96 -57.23 105.74
CA ARG A 248 20.98 -56.67 107.10
C ARG A 248 20.33 -57.60 108.11
N GLN A 249 19.16 -58.16 107.82
CA GLN A 249 18.50 -59.13 108.69
C GLN A 249 19.37 -60.37 108.91
N GLN A 250 20.00 -60.89 107.85
CA GLN A 250 20.97 -61.98 107.95
C GLN A 250 22.18 -61.59 108.81
N ALA A 251 22.72 -60.40 108.61
CA ALA A 251 23.84 -59.90 109.44
C ALA A 251 23.42 -59.76 110.91
N ASP A 252 22.26 -59.20 111.20
CA ASP A 252 21.71 -59.06 112.55
C ASP A 252 21.45 -60.44 113.19
N GLN A 253 20.95 -61.40 112.42
CA GLN A 253 20.77 -62.78 112.85
C GLN A 253 22.11 -63.44 113.20
N ILE A 254 23.11 -63.34 112.32
CA ILE A 254 24.47 -63.87 112.58
C ILE A 254 25.05 -63.22 113.83
N VAL A 255 24.88 -61.92 114.03
CA VAL A 255 25.36 -61.20 115.22
C VAL A 255 24.61 -61.65 116.48
N ALA A 256 23.29 -61.88 116.41
CA ALA A 256 22.50 -62.41 117.52
C ALA A 256 22.91 -63.84 117.89
N GLU A 257 23.02 -64.73 116.89
CA GLU A 257 23.51 -66.10 117.07
C GLU A 257 24.92 -66.12 117.66
N ALA A 258 25.80 -65.22 117.20
CA ALA A 258 27.14 -65.06 117.75
C ALA A 258 27.12 -64.54 119.20
N ARG A 259 26.22 -63.62 119.56
CA ARG A 259 26.02 -63.13 120.94
C ARG A 259 25.46 -64.22 121.86
N ASP A 260 24.50 -65.00 121.39
CA ASP A 260 23.93 -66.12 122.14
C ASP A 260 24.96 -67.23 122.32
N HIS A 261 25.75 -67.52 121.29
CA HIS A 261 26.89 -68.44 121.40
C HIS A 261 27.93 -67.89 122.39
N ALA A 262 28.29 -66.61 122.30
CA ALA A 262 29.22 -65.98 123.23
C ALA A 262 28.70 -65.99 124.68
N SER A 263 27.39 -65.78 124.88
CA SER A 263 26.76 -65.84 126.21
C SER A 263 26.72 -67.27 126.74
N ARG A 264 26.41 -68.26 125.90
CA ARG A 264 26.51 -69.68 126.24
C ARG A 264 27.93 -70.09 126.61
N VAL A 265 28.93 -69.70 125.81
CA VAL A 265 30.34 -69.95 126.09
C VAL A 265 30.76 -69.27 127.40
N ARG A 266 30.28 -68.04 127.68
CA ARG A 266 30.54 -67.38 128.97
C ARG A 266 29.90 -68.11 130.13
N GLU A 267 28.63 -68.51 130.04
CA GLU A 267 27.96 -69.28 131.08
C GLU A 267 28.60 -70.65 131.30
N GLU A 268 29.01 -71.32 130.23
CA GLU A 268 29.73 -72.59 130.27
C GLU A 268 31.11 -72.39 130.89
N SER A 269 31.85 -71.36 130.49
CA SER A 269 33.12 -70.97 131.09
C SER A 269 32.96 -70.58 132.56
N ASP A 270 31.89 -69.88 132.94
CA ASP A 270 31.58 -69.50 134.32
C ASP A 270 31.19 -70.72 135.16
N ARG A 271 30.44 -71.67 134.58
CA ARG A 271 30.16 -72.97 135.21
C ARG A 271 31.44 -73.79 135.37
N GLU A 272 32.30 -73.80 134.37
CA GLU A 272 33.60 -74.47 134.44
C GLU A 272 34.52 -73.79 135.46
N LEU A 273 34.54 -72.46 135.52
CA LEU A 273 35.26 -71.68 136.53
C LEU A 273 34.70 -71.94 137.93
N ALA A 274 33.38 -72.00 138.10
CA ALA A 274 32.74 -72.34 139.37
C ALA A 274 33.03 -73.79 139.78
N ALA A 275 33.02 -74.74 138.83
CA ALA A 275 33.40 -76.12 139.06
C ALA A 275 34.89 -76.25 139.41
N ALA A 276 35.76 -75.49 138.75
CA ALA A 276 37.19 -75.43 139.05
C ALA A 276 37.46 -74.76 140.41
N ALA A 277 36.73 -73.70 140.75
CA ALA A 277 36.78 -73.06 142.07
C ALA A 277 36.27 -74.02 143.16
N ALA A 278 35.17 -74.74 142.94
CA ALA A 278 34.69 -75.77 143.85
C ALA A 278 35.68 -76.93 144.02
N ARG A 279 36.36 -77.37 142.93
CA ARG A 279 37.48 -78.33 143.01
C ARG A 279 38.63 -77.76 143.83
N ARG A 280 39.01 -76.50 143.62
CA ARG A 280 40.06 -75.82 144.39
C ARG A 280 39.69 -75.71 145.86
N ASP A 281 38.46 -75.32 146.18
CA ASP A 281 37.98 -75.16 147.55
C ASP A 281 37.84 -76.54 148.23
N SER A 282 37.43 -77.58 147.49
CA SER A 282 37.48 -78.99 147.91
C SER A 282 38.92 -79.43 148.22
N ILE A 283 39.89 -79.14 147.35
CA ILE A 283 41.31 -79.45 147.59
C ILE A 283 41.82 -78.67 148.80
N THR A 284 41.42 -77.40 148.97
CA THR A 284 41.83 -76.56 150.11
C THR A 284 41.23 -77.07 151.43
N ALA A 285 39.97 -77.53 151.40
CA ALA A 285 39.32 -78.19 152.54
C ALA A 285 39.99 -79.54 152.87
N GLN A 286 40.34 -80.33 151.86
CA GLN A 286 41.08 -81.59 152.02
C GLN A 286 42.50 -81.34 152.58
N LEU A 287 43.21 -80.30 152.14
CA LEU A 287 44.51 -79.91 152.68
C LEU A 287 44.42 -79.36 154.11
N THR A 288 43.32 -78.69 154.48
CA THR A 288 43.08 -78.21 155.86
C THR A 288 42.80 -79.37 156.81
N ASN A 289 42.04 -80.37 156.35
CA ASN A 289 41.73 -81.58 157.12
C ASN A 289 42.97 -82.49 157.29
N VAL A 290 43.81 -82.57 156.25
CA VAL A 290 45.13 -83.22 156.36
C VAL A 290 46.08 -82.42 157.26
N ARG A 291 46.03 -81.08 157.27
CA ARG A 291 46.77 -80.25 158.26
C ARG A 291 46.33 -80.48 159.70
N GLN A 292 45.05 -80.76 159.93
CA GLN A 292 44.51 -81.03 161.27
C GLN A 292 44.80 -82.47 161.72
N MET A 293 44.79 -83.44 160.80
CA MET A 293 45.18 -84.85 161.10
C MET A 293 46.69 -85.07 161.17
N LEU A 294 47.51 -84.23 160.54
CA LEU A 294 48.97 -84.23 160.70
C LEU A 294 49.46 -83.41 161.92
N ALA A 295 48.56 -82.83 162.72
CA ALA A 295 48.89 -82.22 164.01
C ALA A 295 48.96 -83.24 165.18
N THR A 296 48.73 -84.54 164.91
CA THR A 296 48.72 -85.63 165.91
C THR A 296 49.78 -86.72 165.72
N LEU A 297 50.71 -86.60 164.76
CA LEU A 297 51.87 -87.50 164.67
C LEU A 297 53.04 -86.86 163.90
N GLY A 298 54.10 -86.45 164.60
CA GLY A 298 55.39 -86.00 164.06
C GLY A 298 55.32 -84.64 163.32
N GLY A 299 56.00 -83.58 163.72
CA GLY A 299 57.42 -83.53 164.07
C GLY A 299 58.30 -83.45 162.80
N SER A 300 58.86 -82.26 162.56
CA SER A 300 60.06 -81.93 161.77
C SER A 300 59.94 -81.44 160.30
N ALA A 301 60.67 -80.32 160.07
CA ALA A 301 61.43 -79.89 158.87
C ALA A 301 60.68 -79.73 157.53
N GLY A 302 60.85 -78.69 156.72
CA GLY A 302 61.94 -77.73 156.56
C GLY A 302 62.23 -77.56 155.05
N VAL A 303 62.70 -76.38 154.65
CA VAL A 303 63.51 -76.07 153.43
C VAL A 303 62.71 -75.90 152.11
N GLU A 304 62.52 -74.68 151.55
CA GLU A 304 63.44 -73.77 150.82
C GLU A 304 63.64 -74.16 149.34
N GLY A 305 63.52 -73.20 148.40
CA GLY A 305 63.92 -73.41 147.00
C GLY A 305 63.17 -72.60 145.93
N VAL A 306 63.73 -71.43 145.61
CA VAL A 306 63.54 -70.54 144.43
C VAL A 306 64.09 -71.25 143.15
N PRO A 307 64.19 -70.66 141.93
CA PRO A 307 63.28 -70.05 140.92
C PRO A 307 63.25 -70.87 139.59
N GLY A 308 62.61 -70.36 138.52
CA GLY A 308 62.99 -70.78 137.16
C GLY A 308 62.01 -70.47 136.01
N VAL A 309 62.18 -69.30 135.38
CA VAL A 309 61.95 -69.03 133.93
C VAL A 309 62.84 -70.02 133.13
N PRO A 310 62.47 -70.63 131.97
CA PRO A 310 62.28 -69.99 130.64
C PRO A 310 61.13 -70.63 129.78
N ALA A 311 60.48 -69.94 128.83
CA ALA A 311 60.90 -69.62 127.45
C ALA A 311 61.25 -70.88 126.60
N PRO A 312 61.29 -70.81 125.25
CA PRO A 312 60.38 -70.26 124.24
C PRO A 312 60.26 -71.28 123.06
N ASP A 313 60.24 -70.78 121.81
CA ASP A 313 60.50 -71.48 120.53
C ASP A 313 59.36 -72.33 119.94
N ASP A 314 59.16 -72.40 118.63
CA ASP A 314 59.54 -71.61 117.46
C ASP A 314 58.61 -72.09 116.32
N ALA A 315 58.50 -71.26 115.29
CA ALA A 315 58.45 -71.52 113.83
C ALA A 315 58.57 -73.00 113.29
N PRO A 316 58.50 -73.29 111.95
CA PRO A 316 57.79 -72.72 110.78
C PRO A 316 57.38 -73.78 109.69
N ALA A 317 56.98 -73.30 108.49
CA ALA A 317 57.30 -73.77 107.11
C ALA A 317 56.82 -75.18 106.65
N ASP A 318 56.62 -75.56 105.37
CA ASP A 318 56.78 -74.94 104.03
C ASP A 318 56.11 -75.84 102.95
N ASP A 319 56.22 -75.39 101.69
CA ASP A 319 56.26 -76.14 100.39
C ASP A 319 54.94 -76.30 99.58
N ALA A 320 54.73 -75.62 98.44
CA ALA A 320 55.40 -75.59 97.11
C ALA A 320 54.76 -76.59 96.10
N ASP A 321 53.95 -76.13 95.13
CA ASP A 321 54.20 -75.87 93.67
C ASP A 321 54.27 -77.18 92.80
N PRO A 322 54.08 -77.22 91.45
CA PRO A 322 54.24 -76.16 90.42
C PRO A 322 53.26 -76.12 89.21
N ALA A 323 53.46 -75.09 88.36
CA ALA A 323 52.93 -74.87 86.99
C ALA A 323 53.65 -75.77 85.91
N PRO A 324 53.46 -75.69 84.55
CA PRO A 324 53.62 -74.46 83.71
C PRO A 324 52.92 -74.35 82.31
N ALA A 325 53.13 -73.18 81.66
CA ALA A 325 53.39 -72.89 80.21
C ALA A 325 52.25 -72.98 79.15
N VAL A 326 51.77 -71.88 78.51
CA VAL A 326 52.25 -71.02 77.37
C VAL A 326 52.14 -71.61 75.94
N ASP A 327 51.51 -70.86 75.01
CA ASP A 327 51.80 -70.68 73.56
C ASP A 327 50.76 -69.67 72.99
N ASP A 328 51.08 -68.40 72.71
CA ASP A 328 51.66 -67.81 71.49
C ASP A 328 50.84 -67.95 70.20
N GLY A 329 50.67 -66.83 69.50
CA GLY A 329 49.94 -66.76 68.23
C GLY A 329 49.60 -65.32 67.80
N ALA A 330 50.63 -64.49 67.61
CA ALA A 330 50.57 -63.34 66.72
C ALA A 330 51.04 -63.79 65.32
N ASP A 331 50.35 -63.39 64.26
CA ASP A 331 50.96 -62.68 63.13
C ASP A 331 49.92 -62.18 62.11
N ASP A 332 50.34 -61.08 61.48
CA ASP A 332 49.69 -60.18 60.53
C ASP A 332 49.09 -60.84 59.27
N ASP A 333 48.06 -60.22 58.69
CA ASP A 333 48.23 -59.56 57.39
C ASP A 333 47.14 -58.51 57.12
N ALA A 334 47.57 -57.44 56.47
CA ALA A 334 46.84 -56.21 56.19
C ALA A 334 45.96 -56.32 54.93
N THR A 335 44.92 -55.48 54.86
CA THR A 335 44.47 -54.69 53.68
C THR A 335 43.20 -53.93 54.10
N ASP A 336 43.31 -52.63 54.33
CA ASP A 336 43.04 -51.57 53.34
C ASP A 336 41.55 -51.38 53.04
N ALA A 337 40.99 -50.31 53.61
CA ALA A 337 40.28 -49.25 52.90
C ALA A 337 39.24 -48.61 53.82
N GLY A 338 39.51 -47.37 54.24
CA GLY A 338 38.54 -46.52 54.90
C GLY A 338 37.52 -45.96 53.90
N GLY A 339 36.26 -45.93 54.32
CA GLY A 339 35.34 -44.82 54.01
C GLY A 339 35.18 -43.96 55.27
N PRO A 340 34.75 -42.68 55.16
CA PRO A 340 33.49 -42.40 54.49
C PRO A 340 33.38 -41.06 53.73
N ALA A 341 32.26 -40.97 52.99
CA ALA A 341 31.44 -39.78 52.69
C ALA A 341 31.91 -38.78 51.60
N ASP A 342 31.04 -38.65 50.58
CA ASP A 342 30.40 -37.41 50.04
C ASP A 342 30.09 -37.62 48.55
N GLU A 343 28.81 -37.79 48.18
CA GLU A 343 27.97 -36.76 47.55
C GLU A 343 28.48 -36.31 46.16
N ASP A 344 27.89 -36.86 45.08
CA ASP A 344 27.02 -36.12 44.14
C ASP A 344 26.85 -36.82 42.78
N GLY A 345 25.58 -36.96 42.37
CA GLY A 345 25.12 -36.65 41.00
C GLY A 345 25.36 -37.66 39.87
N ASP A 346 24.45 -38.62 39.73
CA ASP A 346 24.19 -39.34 38.49
C ASP A 346 23.41 -38.45 37.49
N VAL A 347 23.67 -38.69 36.20
CA VAL A 347 23.25 -37.99 34.95
C VAL A 347 21.73 -38.18 34.69
N PRO A 348 20.98 -37.49 33.76
CA PRO A 348 21.34 -37.23 32.35
C PRO A 348 20.76 -35.97 31.64
N ASP A 349 21.29 -35.73 30.43
CA ASP A 349 20.66 -35.33 29.17
C ASP A 349 19.26 -34.66 29.18
N ALA A 350 19.18 -33.41 28.67
CA ALA A 350 17.96 -32.83 28.13
C ALA A 350 18.25 -31.76 27.07
N ALA A 351 17.77 -32.03 25.87
CA ALA A 351 17.65 -31.15 24.73
C ALA A 351 16.92 -29.84 25.03
N LEU A 352 17.42 -28.73 24.48
CA LEU A 352 16.68 -27.51 24.15
C LEU A 352 17.31 -26.96 22.85
N ALA A 353 16.64 -27.13 21.71
CA ALA A 353 15.56 -26.30 21.20
C ALA A 353 16.12 -25.22 20.27
N GLU A 354 15.82 -25.45 18.98
CA GLU A 354 15.93 -24.54 17.86
C GLU A 354 15.30 -23.17 18.19
N SER A 355 15.97 -22.11 17.79
CA SER A 355 15.39 -20.77 17.72
C SER A 355 15.71 -20.14 16.36
N ASP A 356 14.62 -19.85 15.65
CA ASP A 356 14.39 -18.76 14.71
C ASP A 356 15.26 -18.63 13.45
N GLU A 357 14.61 -18.85 12.29
CA GLU A 357 14.38 -17.78 11.31
C GLU A 357 13.34 -18.24 10.24
N PRO A 358 12.23 -17.50 10.02
CA PRO A 358 11.39 -17.68 8.84
C PRO A 358 11.86 -16.77 7.70
N GLU A 359 12.51 -17.33 6.69
CA GLU A 359 12.68 -16.67 5.39
C GLU A 359 11.31 -16.51 4.71
N SER A 360 10.84 -15.28 4.64
CA SER A 360 9.75 -14.85 3.76
C SER A 360 10.34 -14.13 2.56
N ALA A 361 10.55 -14.86 1.46
CA ALA A 361 10.91 -14.29 0.17
C ALA A 361 9.66 -14.19 -0.72
N ASP A 362 8.94 -13.06 -0.63
CA ASP A 362 8.13 -12.55 -1.74
C ASP A 362 8.50 -11.09 -1.98
N THR A 363 9.29 -10.86 -3.02
CA THR A 363 9.24 -9.60 -3.75
C THR A 363 9.24 -9.92 -5.23
N THR A 364 8.02 -10.03 -5.76
CA THR A 364 7.67 -9.87 -7.17
C THR A 364 8.40 -8.67 -7.77
N SER A 365 9.45 -8.96 -8.54
CA SER A 365 10.14 -8.00 -9.40
C SER A 365 9.38 -7.88 -10.71
N ARG A 366 8.52 -6.85 -10.83
CA ARG A 366 7.89 -6.50 -12.11
C ARG A 366 7.78 -5.00 -12.27
N GLN A 367 8.90 -4.37 -12.59
CA GLN A 367 8.94 -3.04 -13.18
C GLN A 367 9.91 -3.05 -14.36
N ALA A 368 9.36 -2.77 -15.55
CA ALA A 368 10.00 -2.38 -16.83
C ALA A 368 9.57 -3.26 -18.02
N ALA A 369 8.53 -2.82 -18.73
CA ALA A 369 8.45 -2.89 -20.19
C ALA A 369 7.32 -1.96 -20.69
N LEU A 370 7.69 -0.72 -20.99
CA LEU A 370 6.97 0.15 -21.92
C LEU A 370 7.01 -0.52 -23.31
N THR A 371 5.88 -0.92 -23.88
CA THR A 371 5.70 -0.97 -25.35
C THR A 371 4.22 -0.89 -25.73
N GLU A 372 3.79 0.32 -26.07
CA GLU A 372 2.96 0.69 -27.22
C GLU A 372 2.16 -0.43 -27.95
N VAL A 373 0.82 -0.44 -27.81
CA VAL A 373 -0.09 -1.08 -28.78
C VAL A 373 -1.33 -0.18 -29.00
N LEU A 374 -1.51 0.24 -30.25
CA LEU A 374 -2.60 1.08 -30.77
C LEU A 374 -4.02 0.49 -30.56
N PRO A 375 -5.07 1.33 -30.42
CA PRO A 375 -6.45 0.86 -30.47
C PRO A 375 -6.94 0.66 -31.91
N LYS A 376 -7.37 -0.56 -32.25
CA LYS A 376 -8.15 -0.86 -33.45
C LYS A 376 -9.56 -0.28 -33.31
N VAL A 377 -9.82 0.80 -34.04
CA VAL A 377 -11.18 1.31 -34.31
C VAL A 377 -11.90 0.31 -35.22
N ARG A 378 -12.92 -0.39 -34.70
CA ARG A 378 -13.92 -1.08 -35.53
C ARG A 378 -15.01 -0.09 -35.91
N SER A 379 -14.86 0.48 -37.10
CA SER A 379 -15.92 1.19 -37.81
C SER A 379 -16.99 0.18 -38.25
N ARG A 380 -18.23 0.40 -37.78
CA ARG A 380 -19.45 -0.13 -38.40
C ARG A 380 -19.69 0.62 -39.70
N ARG A 381 -19.84 -0.11 -40.81
CA ARG A 381 -20.79 0.18 -41.88
C ARG A 381 -21.23 -1.12 -42.50
#